data_AF-A0A8C9STI2-F1
#
_entry.id   AF-A0A8C9STI2-F1
#
_cell.length_a   1.000
_cell.length_b   1.000
_cell.length_c   1.000
_cell.angle_alpha   90.00
_cell.angle_beta   90.00
_cell.angle_gamma   90.00
#
_symmetry.space_group_name_H-M   'P 1'
#
loop_
_entity.id
_entity.type
_entity.pdbx_description
1 polymer ?
#
loop_
_entity_poly.entity_id
_entity_poly.type
_entity_poly.pdbx_seq_one_letter_code
_entity_poly.pdbx_strand_id
1 'polypeptide(L)'
;MEVEGEPEVPEANGVLDEEREREGGEGEETAEESGEDRETENNRNSYLSEMDDEDCERRRLECLHEMSDLEKQFLELKDKLFRERLSQVKMKLDEVIAGRAAEYKEPLAVLHKNMQLRTEVAGVYKELCLQVIKHKYECEIQGARQHLESERSLLLDTMKTELLDKIHRLEEDWQSRDISSEWWSDEGRGKKYKKRSHSMRPERRKKAALVSGPYIVYMLRDIDILEDWTAIKKAKAALLPPLKKKPESKQQYCARCQGGVLYYEGERFCKGNTILLNIKEDATSQAVITAVSTGEVWLRRTDGSKTKIYVSQLQKGKYTISKV
;
A
#
# COMPACT_ATOMS: atom_id res chain seq x y z
N MET A 1 -10.11 1.54 -5.30
CA MET A 1 -9.00 1.49 -6.27
C MET A 1 -7.75 1.78 -5.47
N GLU A 2 -6.82 0.83 -5.47
CA GLU A 2 -5.47 0.87 -4.87
C GLU A 2 -5.44 0.88 -3.33
N VAL A 3 -4.59 0.13 -2.62
CA VAL A 3 -3.28 -0.43 -2.95
C VAL A 3 -3.17 -1.83 -2.30
N GLU A 4 -2.72 -2.82 -3.08
CA GLU A 4 -2.31 -4.14 -2.59
C GLU A 4 -1.00 -4.00 -1.79
N GLY A 5 -0.96 -4.59 -0.59
CA GLY A 5 0.28 -4.83 0.12
C GLY A 5 0.64 -6.31 -0.02
N GLU A 6 1.69 -6.60 -0.78
CA GLU A 6 2.35 -7.91 -0.83
C GLU A 6 2.87 -8.31 0.56
N PRO A 7 2.77 -9.58 0.98
CA PRO A 7 3.51 -10.05 2.15
C PRO A 7 4.94 -10.45 1.75
N GLU A 8 5.92 -9.71 2.25
CA GLU A 8 7.36 -10.04 2.20
C GLU A 8 7.62 -11.46 2.71
N VAL A 9 8.37 -12.21 1.91
CA VAL A 9 8.88 -13.55 2.23
C VAL A 9 10.18 -13.37 3.04
N PRO A 10 10.39 -14.06 4.17
CA PRO A 10 11.66 -13.96 4.88
C PRO A 10 12.76 -14.75 4.14
N GLU A 11 13.75 -14.03 3.62
CA GLU A 11 15.00 -14.59 3.11
C GLU A 11 15.80 -15.22 4.27
N ALA A 12 16.00 -16.53 4.20
CA ALA A 12 16.91 -17.24 5.08
C ALA A 12 18.32 -17.22 4.47
N ASN A 13 19.14 -16.27 4.90
CA ASN A 13 20.59 -16.29 4.66
C ASN A 13 21.24 -17.36 5.55
N GLY A 14 21.57 -18.50 4.95
CA GLY A 14 22.52 -19.47 5.53
C GLY A 14 23.94 -19.02 5.22
N VAL A 15 24.63 -18.47 6.21
CA VAL A 15 26.09 -18.29 6.17
C VAL A 15 26.70 -19.54 6.81
N LEU A 16 27.25 -20.41 5.96
CA LEU A 16 28.15 -21.49 6.35
C LEU A 16 29.57 -20.92 6.29
N ASP A 17 30.18 -20.68 7.44
CA ASP A 17 31.63 -20.61 7.57
C ASP A 17 32.06 -21.78 8.48
N GLU A 18 32.46 -22.87 7.85
CA GLU A 18 33.34 -23.87 8.45
C GLU A 18 34.76 -23.51 8.04
N GLU A 19 35.64 -23.27 9.03
CA GLU A 19 37.05 -23.64 8.89
C GLU A 19 37.68 -23.70 10.29
N ARG A 20 37.94 -24.92 10.74
CA ARG A 20 38.78 -25.24 11.89
C ARG A 20 39.90 -26.13 11.38
N GLU A 21 41.07 -25.56 11.14
CA GLU A 21 42.30 -26.32 11.10
C GLU A 21 43.31 -25.75 12.10
N ARG A 22 43.84 -26.67 12.90
CA ARG A 22 44.98 -26.50 13.79
C ARG A 22 46.16 -27.20 13.12
N GLU A 23 47.15 -26.43 12.73
CA GLU A 23 48.56 -26.82 12.57
C GLU A 23 49.34 -25.55 12.95
N GLY A 24 50.51 -25.55 13.57
CA GLY A 24 51.50 -26.54 13.97
C GLY A 24 52.66 -25.66 14.45
N GLY A 25 53.21 -25.95 15.64
CA GLY A 25 54.23 -25.10 16.26
C GLY A 25 55.50 -25.03 15.41
N GLU A 26 55.96 -23.82 15.10
CA GLU A 26 57.27 -23.56 14.53
C GLU A 26 58.32 -23.69 15.63
N GLY A 27 59.07 -24.79 15.61
CA GLY A 27 60.31 -24.98 16.35
C GLY A 27 61.47 -24.44 15.52
N GLU A 28 62.06 -23.35 15.98
CA GLU A 28 63.23 -22.70 15.40
C GLU A 28 64.49 -23.47 15.85
N GLU A 29 64.99 -24.40 15.02
CA GLU A 29 66.28 -25.07 15.24
C GLU A 29 67.38 -24.30 14.49
N THR A 30 68.15 -23.50 15.22
CA THR A 30 69.37 -22.85 14.77
C THR A 30 70.51 -23.88 14.64
N ALA A 31 70.85 -24.26 13.41
CA ALA A 31 72.07 -25.01 13.11
C ALA A 31 73.18 -24.04 12.71
N GLU A 32 74.05 -23.67 13.66
CA GLU A 32 75.30 -22.98 13.35
C GLU A 32 76.36 -23.98 12.87
N GLU A 33 76.80 -23.76 11.65
CA GLU A 33 77.94 -24.37 10.98
C GLU A 33 79.25 -23.86 11.62
N SER A 34 79.94 -24.72 12.36
CA SER A 34 81.29 -24.44 12.87
C SER A 34 82.31 -25.15 11.97
N GLY A 35 82.83 -24.40 11.00
CA GLY A 35 84.09 -24.72 10.34
C GLY A 35 85.22 -24.00 11.06
N GLU A 36 86.25 -24.74 11.49
CA GLU A 36 87.63 -24.25 11.50
C GLU A 36 88.62 -25.40 11.76
N ASP A 37 89.57 -25.49 10.83
CA ASP A 37 90.70 -26.39 10.75
C ASP A 37 91.61 -26.35 11.98
N ARG A 38 92.10 -27.52 12.40
CA ARG A 38 93.45 -27.66 12.99
C ARG A 38 94.10 -28.96 12.54
N GLU A 39 95.01 -28.83 11.59
CA GLU A 39 96.06 -29.79 11.30
C GLU A 39 96.98 -29.94 12.52
N THR A 40 97.12 -31.17 13.00
CA THR A 40 98.29 -31.58 13.79
C THR A 40 98.75 -32.92 13.25
N GLU A 41 99.88 -32.89 12.54
CA GLU A 41 100.67 -34.05 12.20
C GLU A 41 100.98 -34.87 13.46
N ASN A 42 100.61 -36.15 13.44
CA ASN A 42 101.20 -37.11 14.35
C ASN A 42 101.71 -38.30 13.54
N ASN A 43 103.00 -38.20 13.21
CA ASN A 43 103.85 -39.26 12.71
C ASN A 43 103.78 -40.50 13.62
N ARG A 44 103.08 -41.54 13.15
CA ARG A 44 103.30 -42.97 13.42
C ARG A 44 102.41 -43.80 12.50
N ASN A 45 102.86 -43.93 11.26
CA ASN A 45 102.58 -45.15 10.52
C ASN A 45 103.14 -46.34 11.34
N SER A 46 102.49 -47.50 11.27
CA SER A 46 102.90 -48.77 11.90
C SER A 46 102.32 -49.11 13.28
N TYR A 47 101.00 -49.07 13.40
CA TYR A 47 100.20 -50.05 14.19
C TYR A 47 98.72 -50.11 13.77
N LEU A 48 98.41 -49.73 12.52
CA LEU A 48 97.11 -50.03 11.91
C LEU A 48 97.11 -51.54 11.59
N SER A 49 96.78 -52.31 12.62
CA SER A 49 96.71 -53.76 12.62
C SER A 49 95.60 -54.22 11.65
N GLU A 50 95.99 -54.93 10.59
CA GLU A 50 95.32 -56.14 10.08
C GLU A 50 93.78 -56.15 10.19
N MET A 51 93.10 -55.28 9.45
CA MET A 51 91.83 -55.70 8.86
C MET A 51 92.08 -55.83 7.38
N ASP A 52 91.76 -57.01 6.84
CA ASP A 52 91.88 -57.30 5.42
C ASP A 52 91.03 -56.29 4.63
N ASP A 53 91.48 -55.86 3.45
CA ASP A 53 90.67 -55.03 2.56
C ASP A 53 89.32 -55.71 2.27
N GLU A 54 89.31 -57.04 2.29
CA GLU A 54 88.11 -57.89 2.21
C GLU A 54 87.13 -57.70 3.40
N ASP A 55 87.61 -57.42 4.62
CA ASP A 55 86.75 -57.13 5.78
C ASP A 55 86.10 -55.74 5.66
N CYS A 56 86.82 -54.75 5.11
CA CYS A 56 86.29 -53.42 4.83
C CYS A 56 85.22 -53.47 3.72
N GLU A 57 85.47 -54.23 2.66
CA GLU A 57 84.49 -54.45 1.58
C GLU A 57 83.25 -55.20 2.07
N ARG A 58 83.41 -56.21 2.95
CA ARG A 58 82.27 -56.91 3.56
C ARG A 58 81.35 -55.98 4.35
N ARG A 59 81.90 -55.14 5.24
CA ARG A 59 81.09 -54.16 6.00
C ARG A 59 80.41 -53.13 5.10
N ARG A 60 81.07 -52.71 4.02
CA ARG A 60 80.47 -51.82 3.03
C ARG A 60 79.27 -52.46 2.33
N LEU A 61 79.39 -53.74 1.95
CA LEU A 61 78.29 -54.49 1.32
C LEU A 61 77.13 -54.74 2.30
N GLU A 62 77.41 -55.06 3.56
CA GLU A 62 76.40 -55.19 4.62
C GLU A 62 75.61 -53.88 4.80
N CYS A 63 76.30 -52.73 4.89
CA CYS A 63 75.66 -51.43 4.98
C CYS A 63 74.79 -51.12 3.74
N LEU A 64 75.27 -51.44 2.53
CA LEU A 64 74.46 -51.27 1.31
C LEU A 64 73.24 -52.19 1.29
N HIS A 65 73.36 -53.41 1.80
CA HIS A 65 72.24 -54.35 1.92
C HIS A 65 71.20 -53.83 2.92
N GLU A 66 71.64 -53.35 4.10
CA GLU A 66 70.76 -52.73 5.10
C GLU A 66 70.03 -51.51 4.52
N MET A 67 70.74 -50.64 3.79
CA MET A 67 70.13 -49.50 3.09
C MET A 67 69.08 -49.94 2.07
N SER A 68 69.38 -50.97 1.27
CA SER A 68 68.44 -51.54 0.31
C SER A 68 67.21 -52.16 0.99
N ASP A 69 67.39 -52.82 2.14
CA ASP A 69 66.30 -53.39 2.93
C ASP A 69 65.41 -52.29 3.51
N LEU A 70 66.00 -51.20 4.02
CA LEU A 70 65.27 -50.03 4.52
C LEU A 70 64.47 -49.35 3.41
N GLU A 71 65.05 -49.15 2.23
CA GLU A 71 64.35 -48.60 1.06
C GLU A 71 63.15 -49.47 0.66
N LYS A 72 63.33 -50.80 0.66
CA LYS A 72 62.25 -51.73 0.37
C LYS A 72 61.13 -51.66 1.41
N GLN A 73 61.48 -51.62 2.70
CA GLN A 73 60.50 -51.46 3.78
C GLN A 73 59.74 -50.13 3.65
N PHE A 74 60.42 -49.05 3.29
CA PHE A 74 59.79 -47.75 3.06
C PHE A 74 58.78 -47.81 1.90
N LEU A 75 59.14 -48.44 0.78
CA LEU A 75 58.24 -48.64 -0.35
C LEU A 75 57.03 -49.49 0.02
N GLU A 76 57.22 -50.57 0.77
CA GLU A 76 56.12 -51.42 1.25
C GLU A 76 55.19 -50.65 2.20
N LEU A 77 55.74 -49.81 3.09
CA LEU A 77 54.96 -49.00 4.01
C LEU A 77 54.14 -47.94 3.27
N LYS A 78 54.77 -47.27 2.30
CA LYS A 78 54.13 -46.29 1.41
C LYS A 78 52.97 -46.94 0.65
N ASP A 79 53.18 -48.11 0.07
CA ASP A 79 52.14 -48.84 -0.66
C ASP A 79 50.99 -49.31 0.24
N LYS A 80 51.27 -49.68 1.49
CA LYS A 80 50.23 -50.00 2.48
C LYS A 80 49.39 -48.75 2.79
N LEU A 81 50.04 -47.61 3.04
CA LEU A 81 49.36 -46.35 3.31
C LEU A 81 48.44 -45.94 2.13
N PHE A 82 48.92 -46.02 0.89
CA PHE A 82 48.10 -45.71 -0.28
C PHE A 82 46.92 -46.67 -0.44
N ARG A 83 47.13 -47.97 -0.22
CA ARG A 83 46.06 -48.97 -0.27
C ARG A 83 45.00 -48.72 0.80
N GLU A 84 45.41 -48.41 2.02
CA GLU A 84 44.50 -48.06 3.12
C GLU A 84 43.71 -46.79 2.81
N ARG A 85 44.39 -45.73 2.32
CA ARG A 85 43.72 -44.48 1.95
C ARG A 85 42.71 -44.68 0.83
N LEU A 86 43.08 -45.45 -0.20
CA LEU A 86 42.18 -45.79 -1.29
C LEU A 86 40.98 -46.61 -0.78
N SER A 87 41.21 -47.54 0.15
CA SER A 87 40.15 -48.34 0.77
C SER A 87 39.16 -47.46 1.56
N GLN A 88 39.67 -46.51 2.38
CA GLN A 88 38.84 -45.55 3.11
C GLN A 88 37.93 -44.74 2.17
N VAL A 89 38.49 -44.24 1.06
CA VAL A 89 37.72 -43.47 0.07
C VAL A 89 36.68 -44.35 -0.61
N LYS A 90 37.03 -45.59 -0.99
CA LYS A 90 36.08 -46.55 -1.58
C LYS A 90 34.94 -46.87 -0.63
N MET A 91 35.23 -47.11 0.66
CA MET A 91 34.20 -47.35 1.67
C MET A 91 33.24 -46.18 1.82
N LYS A 92 33.76 -44.94 1.92
CA LYS A 92 32.91 -43.74 1.97
C LYS A 92 32.06 -43.60 0.71
N LEU A 93 32.63 -43.87 -0.48
CA LEU A 93 31.89 -43.83 -1.73
C LEU A 93 30.75 -44.87 -1.75
N ASP A 94 31.02 -46.11 -1.31
CA ASP A 94 30.03 -47.18 -1.24
C ASP A 94 28.91 -46.84 -0.23
N GLU A 95 29.24 -46.18 0.89
CA GLU A 95 28.25 -45.68 1.85
C GLU A 95 27.35 -44.60 1.25
N VAL A 96 27.89 -43.71 0.43
CA VAL A 96 27.12 -42.69 -0.29
C VAL A 96 26.21 -43.33 -1.34
N ILE A 97 26.75 -44.23 -2.17
CA ILE A 97 25.98 -44.94 -3.22
C ILE A 97 24.85 -45.77 -2.59
N ALA A 98 25.12 -46.43 -1.46
CA ALA A 98 24.12 -47.18 -0.75
C ALA A 98 23.13 -46.31 0.06
N GLY A 99 23.26 -44.98 0.00
CA GLY A 99 22.42 -44.04 0.73
C GLY A 99 22.52 -44.19 2.24
N ARG A 100 23.64 -44.73 2.74
CA ARG A 100 23.90 -44.94 4.17
C ARG A 100 24.72 -43.84 4.82
N ALA A 101 25.45 -43.05 4.02
CA ALA A 101 26.30 -41.96 4.49
C ALA A 101 25.54 -41.01 5.44
N ALA A 102 25.97 -40.99 6.71
CA ALA A 102 25.30 -40.25 7.78
C ALA A 102 25.33 -38.74 7.55
N GLU A 103 26.44 -38.23 6.99
CA GLU A 103 26.69 -36.82 6.67
C GLU A 103 25.57 -36.19 5.83
N TYR A 104 24.92 -36.98 4.95
CA TYR A 104 23.84 -36.48 4.09
C TYR A 104 22.43 -36.81 4.59
N LYS A 105 22.29 -37.82 5.46
CA LYS A 105 20.96 -38.27 5.94
C LYS A 105 20.27 -37.25 6.82
N GLU A 106 21.01 -36.64 7.74
CA GLU A 106 20.46 -35.66 8.67
C GLU A 106 20.01 -34.38 7.93
N PRO A 107 20.82 -33.77 7.05
CA PRO A 107 20.37 -32.67 6.19
C PRO A 107 19.15 -33.04 5.33
N LEU A 108 19.11 -34.25 4.77
CA LEU A 108 17.98 -34.73 3.98
C LEU A 108 16.69 -34.84 4.82
N ALA A 109 16.78 -35.35 6.04
CA ALA A 109 15.63 -35.44 6.95
C ALA A 109 15.09 -34.05 7.33
N VAL A 110 15.98 -33.10 7.59
CA VAL A 110 15.61 -31.69 7.83
C VAL A 110 14.93 -31.09 6.60
N LEU A 111 15.47 -31.33 5.40
CA LEU A 111 14.88 -30.84 4.16
C LEU A 111 13.49 -31.42 3.91
N HIS A 112 13.30 -32.72 4.14
CA HIS A 112 11.98 -33.36 4.06
C HIS A 112 10.99 -32.76 5.06
N LYS A 113 11.41 -32.52 6.30
CA LYS A 113 10.58 -31.86 7.32
C LYS A 113 10.19 -30.44 6.89
N ASN A 114 11.14 -29.67 6.37
CA ASN A 114 10.88 -28.32 5.87
C ASN A 114 9.90 -28.32 4.68
N MET A 115 10.03 -29.28 3.77
CA MET A 115 9.09 -29.46 2.66
C MET A 115 7.67 -29.76 3.16
N GLN A 116 7.54 -30.66 4.15
CA GLN A 116 6.25 -30.97 4.77
C GLN A 116 5.63 -29.74 5.43
N LEU A 117 6.40 -29.02 6.26
CA LEU A 117 5.94 -27.79 6.91
C LEU A 117 5.50 -26.73 5.90
N ARG A 118 6.28 -26.51 4.83
CA ARG A 118 5.90 -25.56 3.77
C ARG A 118 4.59 -25.95 3.09
N THR A 119 4.38 -27.25 2.87
CA THR A 119 3.15 -27.77 2.25
C THR A 119 1.95 -27.59 3.17
N GLU A 120 2.09 -27.88 4.47
CA GLU A 120 1.05 -27.68 5.47
C GLU A 120 0.67 -26.20 5.60
N VAL A 121 1.67 -25.31 5.72
CA VAL A 121 1.46 -23.87 5.80
C VAL A 121 0.75 -23.35 4.56
N ALA A 122 1.17 -23.77 3.36
CA ALA A 122 0.50 -23.41 2.11
C ALA A 122 -0.97 -23.91 2.08
N GLY A 123 -1.24 -25.08 2.63
CA GLY A 123 -2.59 -25.62 2.80
C GLY A 123 -3.48 -24.75 3.69
N VAL A 124 -2.96 -24.36 4.86
CA VAL A 124 -3.67 -23.46 5.80
C VAL A 124 -3.90 -22.09 5.16
N TYR A 125 -2.89 -21.54 4.49
CA TYR A 125 -3.00 -20.25 3.81
C TYR A 125 -4.10 -20.27 2.73
N LYS A 126 -4.14 -21.32 1.91
CA LYS A 126 -5.19 -21.50 0.90
C LYS A 126 -6.59 -21.52 1.53
N GLU A 127 -6.77 -22.25 2.63
CA GLU A 127 -8.06 -22.33 3.33
C GLU A 127 -8.49 -20.95 3.86
N LEU A 128 -7.56 -20.19 4.46
CA LEU A 128 -7.83 -18.84 4.91
C LEU A 128 -8.23 -17.91 3.77
N CYS A 129 -7.54 -17.99 2.62
CA CYS A 129 -7.90 -17.22 1.43
C CYS A 129 -9.33 -17.54 0.94
N LEU A 130 -9.70 -18.83 0.91
CA LEU A 130 -11.05 -19.26 0.53
C LEU A 130 -12.10 -18.72 1.50
N GLN A 131 -11.81 -18.75 2.81
CA GLN A 131 -12.70 -18.17 3.81
C GLN A 131 -12.86 -16.66 3.62
N VAL A 132 -11.79 -15.91 3.36
CA VAL A 132 -11.88 -14.46 3.09
C VAL A 132 -12.76 -14.19 1.86
N ILE A 133 -12.60 -14.96 0.78
CA ILE A 133 -13.44 -14.82 -0.43
C ILE A 133 -14.90 -15.11 -0.09
N LYS A 134 -15.18 -16.16 0.69
CA LYS A 134 -16.53 -16.51 1.13
C LYS A 134 -17.17 -15.39 1.94
N HIS A 135 -16.46 -14.83 2.93
CA HIS A 135 -16.97 -13.72 3.72
C HIS A 135 -17.24 -12.47 2.86
N LYS A 136 -16.34 -12.14 1.92
CA LYS A 136 -16.57 -11.02 0.99
C LYS A 136 -17.84 -11.24 0.16
N TYR A 137 -18.03 -12.45 -0.37
CA TYR A 137 -19.22 -12.83 -1.12
C TYR A 137 -20.50 -12.72 -0.28
N GLU A 138 -20.48 -13.21 0.96
CA GLU A 138 -21.63 -13.13 1.88
C GLU A 138 -21.97 -11.68 2.24
N CYS A 139 -20.96 -10.86 2.55
CA CYS A 139 -21.12 -9.43 2.79
C CYS A 139 -21.73 -8.71 1.58
N GLU A 140 -21.28 -9.02 0.37
CA GLU A 140 -21.81 -8.42 -0.85
C GLU A 140 -23.29 -8.77 -1.05
N ILE A 141 -23.66 -10.04 -0.86
CA ILE A 141 -25.07 -10.46 -0.92
C ILE A 141 -25.91 -9.73 0.13
N GLN A 142 -25.41 -9.63 1.36
CA GLN A 142 -26.11 -8.95 2.44
C GLN A 142 -26.29 -7.47 2.12
N GLY A 143 -25.23 -6.79 1.65
CA GLY A 143 -25.28 -5.40 1.24
C GLY A 143 -26.29 -5.16 0.12
N ALA A 144 -26.30 -6.01 -0.91
CA ALA A 144 -27.26 -5.91 -2.00
C ALA A 144 -28.71 -6.09 -1.55
N ARG A 145 -28.97 -7.02 -0.62
CA ARG A 145 -30.30 -7.23 -0.03
C ARG A 145 -30.77 -6.02 0.77
N GLN A 146 -29.92 -5.52 1.66
CA GLN A 146 -30.24 -4.35 2.49
C GLN A 146 -30.45 -3.09 1.63
N HIS A 147 -29.63 -2.91 0.59
CA HIS A 147 -29.79 -1.81 -0.36
C HIS A 147 -31.16 -1.88 -1.06
N LEU A 148 -31.54 -3.06 -1.57
CA LEU A 148 -32.84 -3.27 -2.20
C LEU A 148 -34.01 -2.97 -1.25
N GLU A 149 -33.94 -3.46 -0.01
CA GLU A 149 -34.96 -3.21 1.02
C GLU A 149 -35.08 -1.72 1.35
N SER A 150 -33.94 -1.02 1.45
CA SER A 150 -33.88 0.41 1.74
C SER A 150 -34.48 1.24 0.61
N GLU A 151 -34.10 0.95 -0.64
CA GLU A 151 -34.66 1.60 -1.84
C GLU A 151 -36.17 1.39 -1.96
N ARG A 152 -36.63 0.16 -1.66
CA ARG A 152 -38.07 -0.14 -1.64
C ARG A 152 -38.80 0.69 -0.59
N SER A 153 -38.26 0.80 0.63
CA SER A 153 -38.86 1.61 1.69
C SER A 153 -38.88 3.09 1.31
N LEU A 154 -37.75 3.61 0.82
CA LEU A 154 -37.61 5.01 0.42
C LEU A 154 -38.59 5.38 -0.70
N LEU A 155 -38.80 4.49 -1.67
CA LEU A 155 -39.76 4.71 -2.74
C LEU A 155 -41.20 4.76 -2.20
N LEU A 156 -41.55 3.85 -1.29
CA LEU A 156 -42.89 3.86 -0.66
C LEU A 156 -43.13 5.14 0.13
N ASP A 157 -42.14 5.59 0.90
CA ASP A 157 -42.24 6.85 1.65
C ASP A 157 -42.36 8.05 0.71
N THR A 158 -41.58 8.09 -0.38
CA THR A 158 -41.66 9.15 -1.40
C THR A 158 -43.04 9.18 -2.07
N MET A 159 -43.58 8.01 -2.45
CA MET A 159 -44.92 7.93 -3.02
C MET A 159 -45.99 8.38 -2.01
N LYS A 160 -45.81 8.03 -0.73
CA LYS A 160 -46.71 8.45 0.34
C LYS A 160 -46.68 9.97 0.53
N THR A 161 -45.50 10.58 0.59
CA THR A 161 -45.36 12.04 0.72
C THR A 161 -45.96 12.76 -0.48
N GLU A 162 -45.73 12.27 -1.71
CA GLU A 162 -46.37 12.85 -2.90
C GLU A 162 -47.89 12.78 -2.87
N LEU A 163 -48.46 11.67 -2.38
CA LEU A 163 -49.91 11.54 -2.24
C LEU A 163 -50.46 12.46 -1.16
N LEU A 164 -49.78 12.59 -0.02
CA LEU A 164 -50.16 13.52 1.03
C LEU A 164 -50.08 14.98 0.56
N ASP A 165 -49.02 15.36 -0.17
CA ASP A 165 -48.91 16.70 -0.75
C ASP A 165 -50.01 16.97 -1.79
N LYS A 166 -50.37 15.97 -2.60
CA LYS A 166 -51.51 16.09 -3.53
C LYS A 166 -52.83 16.26 -2.78
N ILE A 167 -53.03 15.55 -1.68
CA ILE A 167 -54.22 15.71 -0.82
C ILE A 167 -54.24 17.12 -0.22
N HIS A 168 -53.14 17.58 0.38
CA HIS A 168 -53.05 18.92 0.96
C HIS A 168 -53.30 20.01 -0.08
N ARG A 169 -52.73 19.92 -1.29
CA ARG A 169 -53.01 20.88 -2.37
C ARG A 169 -54.49 20.89 -2.78
N LEU A 170 -55.14 19.73 -2.83
CA LEU A 170 -56.58 19.65 -3.12
C LEU A 170 -57.42 20.25 -1.98
N GLU A 171 -56.99 20.09 -0.73
CA GLU A 171 -57.63 20.70 0.44
C GLU A 171 -57.45 22.22 0.43
N GLU A 172 -56.25 22.71 0.10
CA GLU A 172 -55.95 24.14 -0.08
C GLU A 172 -56.76 24.74 -1.23
N ASP A 173 -56.86 24.06 -2.38
CA ASP A 173 -57.70 24.48 -3.51
C ASP A 173 -59.19 24.50 -3.13
N TRP A 174 -59.65 23.51 -2.36
CA TRP A 174 -61.02 23.46 -1.85
C TRP A 174 -61.30 24.62 -0.91
N GLN A 175 -60.42 24.89 0.07
CA GLN A 175 -60.53 26.02 0.99
C GLN A 175 -60.43 27.35 0.25
N SER A 176 -59.54 27.48 -0.73
CA SER A 176 -59.39 28.68 -1.56
C SER A 176 -60.63 28.98 -2.40
N ARG A 177 -61.31 27.94 -2.89
CA ARG A 177 -62.59 28.06 -3.60
C ARG A 177 -63.72 28.47 -2.66
N ASP A 178 -63.77 27.91 -1.45
CA ASP A 178 -64.79 28.25 -0.45
C ASP A 178 -64.63 29.70 0.03
N ILE A 179 -63.39 30.12 0.31
CA ILE A 179 -63.06 31.51 0.63
C ILE A 179 -63.39 32.41 -0.57
N SER A 180 -62.93 32.10 -1.79
CA SER A 180 -63.27 32.91 -2.99
C SER A 180 -64.78 33.02 -3.22
N SER A 181 -65.56 31.98 -2.91
CA SER A 181 -67.03 32.03 -2.98
C SER A 181 -67.61 33.09 -2.02
N GLU A 182 -67.02 33.29 -0.86
CA GLU A 182 -67.43 34.31 0.12
C GLU A 182 -67.08 35.74 -0.37
N TRP A 183 -65.92 35.94 -0.98
CA TRP A 183 -65.48 37.25 -1.51
C TRP A 183 -66.21 37.69 -2.79
N TRP A 184 -66.66 36.77 -3.64
CA TRP A 184 -67.47 37.09 -4.83
C TRP A 184 -68.99 37.09 -4.55
N SER A 185 -69.42 36.69 -3.34
CA SER A 185 -70.84 36.68 -2.95
C SER A 185 -71.29 37.94 -2.20
N ASP A 186 -70.37 38.80 -1.75
CA ASP A 186 -70.70 40.05 -1.06
C ASP A 186 -70.64 41.27 -1.99
N GLU A 187 -71.34 41.20 -3.11
CA GLU A 187 -71.75 42.40 -3.84
C GLU A 187 -73.04 42.13 -4.64
N GLY A 188 -74.17 42.41 -4.00
CA GLY A 188 -75.43 42.64 -4.70
C GLY A 188 -76.46 41.50 -4.65
N ARG A 189 -77.38 41.63 -3.69
CA ARG A 189 -78.77 41.12 -3.66
C ARG A 189 -79.25 40.29 -4.87
N GLY A 190 -79.75 39.09 -4.56
CA GLY A 190 -81.14 38.73 -4.92
C GLY A 190 -81.39 37.40 -5.61
N LYS A 191 -82.53 36.81 -5.22
CA LYS A 191 -83.37 35.85 -5.97
C LYS A 191 -82.87 34.41 -6.15
N LYS A 192 -83.50 33.53 -5.36
CA LYS A 192 -84.07 32.21 -5.72
C LYS A 192 -83.67 31.68 -7.10
N TYR A 193 -82.73 30.74 -7.15
CA TYR A 193 -82.78 29.65 -8.13
C TYR A 193 -82.48 28.32 -7.44
N LYS A 194 -83.53 27.49 -7.40
CA LYS A 194 -83.50 26.08 -7.09
C LYS A 194 -82.66 25.32 -8.12
N LYS A 195 -81.92 24.31 -7.63
CA LYS A 195 -81.84 22.95 -8.19
C LYS A 195 -81.13 22.78 -9.54
N ARG A 196 -79.89 22.28 -9.46
CA ARG A 196 -79.32 21.14 -10.22
C ARG A 196 -77.86 20.98 -9.78
N SER A 197 -77.57 20.18 -8.76
CA SER A 197 -77.10 18.80 -8.95
C SER A 197 -76.66 18.50 -10.37
N HIS A 198 -75.37 18.71 -10.65
CA HIS A 198 -74.62 17.82 -11.52
C HIS A 198 -73.35 17.40 -10.79
N SER A 199 -73.51 16.29 -10.08
CA SER A 199 -72.45 15.33 -9.82
C SER A 199 -71.67 15.10 -11.12
N MET A 200 -70.47 15.65 -11.21
CA MET A 200 -69.48 15.18 -12.19
C MET A 200 -68.58 14.20 -11.47
N ARG A 201 -69.09 12.97 -11.33
CA ARG A 201 -68.25 11.79 -11.12
C ARG A 201 -67.32 11.65 -12.34
N PRO A 202 -66.00 11.45 -12.17
CA PRO A 202 -65.18 10.92 -13.26
C PRO A 202 -65.43 9.42 -13.32
N GLU A 203 -66.22 9.00 -14.31
CA GLU A 203 -66.43 7.60 -14.67
C GLU A 203 -65.09 6.95 -15.04
N ARG A 204 -64.87 5.76 -14.50
CA ARG A 204 -63.70 4.92 -14.73
C ARG A 204 -63.64 4.39 -16.18
N ARG A 205 -62.40 4.36 -16.70
CA ARG A 205 -61.86 3.49 -17.78
C ARG A 205 -62.28 3.80 -19.22
N LYS A 206 -61.27 4.10 -20.04
CA LYS A 206 -60.95 3.34 -21.27
C LYS A 206 -59.53 3.71 -21.72
N LYS A 207 -58.70 2.69 -21.95
CA LYS A 207 -57.40 2.82 -22.60
C LYS A 207 -57.63 3.39 -24.01
N ALA A 208 -56.99 4.50 -24.35
CA ALA A 208 -57.11 5.11 -25.67
C ALA A 208 -56.34 4.25 -26.69
N ALA A 209 -57.03 3.87 -27.76
CA ALA A 209 -56.42 3.28 -28.95
C ALA A 209 -55.56 4.34 -29.65
N LEU A 210 -54.38 3.92 -30.13
CA LEU A 210 -53.50 4.73 -30.96
C LEU A 210 -54.19 4.95 -32.32
N VAL A 211 -54.88 6.07 -32.47
CA VAL A 211 -55.41 6.52 -33.77
C VAL A 211 -54.29 7.31 -34.47
N SER A 212 -53.74 6.70 -35.53
CA SER A 212 -52.79 7.34 -36.44
C SER A 212 -53.57 8.14 -37.50
N GLY A 213 -53.51 9.47 -37.42
CA GLY A 213 -54.10 10.42 -38.37
C GLY A 213 -53.88 11.86 -37.89
N PRO A 214 -53.90 12.87 -38.78
CA PRO A 214 -53.63 14.25 -38.40
C PRO A 214 -54.70 14.76 -37.43
N TYR A 215 -54.29 14.97 -36.18
CA TYR A 215 -55.15 15.39 -35.08
C TYR A 215 -55.07 16.91 -34.88
N ILE A 216 -56.23 17.56 -34.78
CA ILE A 216 -56.30 18.97 -34.36
C ILE A 216 -56.03 19.00 -32.85
N VAL A 217 -54.84 19.43 -32.47
CA VAL A 217 -54.42 19.58 -31.08
C VAL A 217 -55.02 20.87 -30.52
N TYR A 218 -56.06 20.76 -29.69
CA TYR A 218 -56.70 21.91 -29.04
C TYR A 218 -55.92 22.47 -27.84
N MET A 219 -54.99 21.69 -27.28
CA MET A 219 -54.20 22.06 -26.10
C MET A 219 -52.73 22.14 -26.49
N LEU A 220 -52.10 23.29 -26.27
CA LEU A 220 -50.66 23.44 -26.47
C LEU A 220 -49.90 22.46 -25.56
N ARG A 221 -48.73 22.01 -26.02
CA ARG A 221 -47.85 21.17 -25.20
C ARG A 221 -47.24 22.02 -24.11
N ASP A 222 -46.87 21.40 -22.99
CA ASP A 222 -46.25 22.11 -21.86
C ASP A 222 -45.00 22.91 -22.29
N ILE A 223 -44.24 22.38 -23.26
CA ILE A 223 -43.05 23.03 -23.83
C ILE A 223 -43.41 24.37 -24.49
N ASP A 224 -44.48 24.40 -25.28
CA ASP A 224 -44.93 25.61 -25.98
C ASP A 224 -45.48 26.64 -24.97
N ILE A 225 -46.19 26.16 -23.93
CA ILE A 225 -46.68 27.00 -22.82
C ILE A 225 -45.51 27.61 -22.03
N LEU A 226 -44.48 26.82 -21.74
CA LEU A 226 -43.27 27.26 -21.04
C LEU A 226 -42.48 28.27 -21.88
N GLU A 227 -42.38 28.05 -23.18
CA GLU A 227 -41.72 28.97 -24.10
C GLU A 227 -42.44 30.32 -24.14
N ASP A 228 -43.77 30.31 -24.32
CA ASP A 228 -44.60 31.53 -24.30
C ASP A 228 -44.54 32.23 -22.93
N TRP A 229 -44.60 31.48 -21.83
CA TRP A 229 -44.43 32.02 -20.49
C TRP A 229 -43.09 32.75 -20.32
N THR A 230 -42.03 32.15 -20.87
CA THR A 230 -40.67 32.72 -20.84
C THR A 230 -40.59 33.97 -21.72
N ALA A 231 -41.21 33.94 -22.91
CA ALA A 231 -41.31 35.07 -23.81
C ALA A 231 -42.06 36.24 -23.18
N ILE A 232 -43.19 35.99 -22.51
CA ILE A 232 -43.96 36.98 -21.76
C ILE A 232 -43.12 37.58 -20.62
N LYS A 233 -42.40 36.75 -19.87
CA LYS A 233 -41.53 37.22 -18.79
C LYS A 233 -40.38 38.07 -19.32
N LYS A 234 -39.80 37.70 -20.46
CA LYS A 234 -38.72 38.46 -21.13
C LYS A 234 -39.23 39.80 -21.68
N ALA A 235 -40.42 39.82 -22.27
CA ALA A 235 -41.06 41.05 -22.73
C ALA A 235 -41.42 41.99 -21.56
N LYS A 236 -41.94 41.45 -20.45
CA LYS A 236 -42.18 42.21 -19.22
C LYS A 236 -40.89 42.78 -18.62
N ALA A 237 -39.81 42.01 -18.64
CA ALA A 237 -38.50 42.47 -18.19
C ALA A 237 -37.90 43.56 -19.11
N ALA A 238 -38.21 43.53 -20.41
CA ALA A 238 -37.79 44.56 -21.36
C ALA A 238 -38.61 45.87 -21.24
N LEU A 239 -39.84 45.80 -20.70
CA LEU A 239 -40.70 46.96 -20.42
C LEU A 239 -40.37 47.67 -19.10
N LEU A 240 -39.51 47.09 -18.25
CA LEU A 240 -39.01 47.71 -17.02
C LEU A 240 -37.57 48.20 -17.24
N PRO A 241 -37.23 49.47 -16.95
CA PRO A 241 -35.85 49.94 -17.03
C PRO A 241 -34.96 49.17 -16.03
N PRO A 242 -33.75 48.73 -16.41
CA PRO A 242 -32.91 47.93 -15.52
C PRO A 242 -32.31 48.80 -14.41
N LEU A 243 -32.90 48.74 -13.21
CA LEU A 243 -32.22 49.16 -11.99
C LEU A 243 -31.09 48.16 -11.70
N LYS A 244 -29.86 48.67 -11.70
CA LYS A 244 -28.60 47.93 -11.53
C LYS A 244 -28.66 47.01 -10.29
N LYS A 245 -28.51 45.70 -10.50
CA LYS A 245 -28.24 44.72 -9.43
C LYS A 245 -26.75 44.77 -9.06
N LYS A 246 -26.42 44.99 -7.78
CA LYS A 246 -25.11 44.64 -7.19
C LYS A 246 -25.08 43.13 -6.91
N PRO A 247 -23.95 42.43 -7.14
CA PRO A 247 -23.78 41.08 -6.64
C PRO A 247 -23.28 41.10 -5.18
N GLU A 248 -23.98 40.40 -4.30
CA GLU A 248 -23.55 40.06 -2.94
C GLU A 248 -22.72 38.77 -2.97
N SER A 249 -21.43 38.88 -2.61
CA SER A 249 -20.66 37.83 -1.95
C SER A 249 -19.42 38.46 -1.32
N LYS A 250 -19.54 38.97 -0.09
CA LYS A 250 -18.37 39.46 0.66
C LYS A 250 -17.50 38.26 1.05
N GLN A 251 -16.42 38.01 0.30
CA GLN A 251 -15.27 37.26 0.83
C GLN A 251 -14.74 38.05 2.03
N GLN A 252 -14.77 37.44 3.21
CA GLN A 252 -14.49 38.13 4.47
C GLN A 252 -13.00 38.44 4.66
N TYR A 253 -12.13 37.73 3.93
CA TYR A 253 -10.67 37.94 3.89
C TYR A 253 -10.14 37.74 2.45
N CYS A 254 -9.27 38.64 1.98
CA CYS A 254 -8.63 38.54 0.66
C CYS A 254 -7.32 37.74 0.77
N ALA A 255 -7.35 36.45 0.43
CA ALA A 255 -6.17 35.59 0.41
C ALA A 255 -5.97 34.98 -0.99
N ARG A 256 -4.75 35.11 -1.55
CA ARG A 256 -4.37 34.56 -2.87
C ARG A 256 -2.93 34.07 -2.87
N CYS A 257 -2.65 32.98 -3.57
CA CYS A 257 -1.29 32.50 -3.84
C CYS A 257 -0.93 32.75 -5.30
N GLN A 258 0.20 33.39 -5.56
CA GLN A 258 0.72 33.60 -6.91
C GLN A 258 2.24 33.47 -6.91
N GLY A 259 2.79 32.57 -7.74
CA GLY A 259 4.23 32.44 -7.94
C GLY A 259 5.06 32.10 -6.69
N GLY A 260 4.53 31.28 -5.77
CA GLY A 260 5.22 30.92 -4.52
C GLY A 260 5.19 32.00 -3.43
N VAL A 261 4.34 33.01 -3.59
CA VAL A 261 4.09 34.08 -2.61
C VAL A 261 2.63 34.05 -2.18
N LEU A 262 2.39 34.08 -0.87
CA LEU A 262 1.06 34.23 -0.29
C LEU A 262 0.77 35.72 -0.12
N TYR A 263 -0.38 36.18 -0.61
CA TYR A 263 -0.91 37.49 -0.31
C TYR A 263 -2.12 37.34 0.59
N TYR A 264 -2.10 37.98 1.76
CA TYR A 264 -3.19 37.94 2.72
C TYR A 264 -3.46 39.37 3.22
N GLU A 265 -4.70 39.85 3.05
CA GLU A 265 -5.13 41.22 3.40
C GLU A 265 -4.23 42.35 2.87
N GLY A 266 -3.59 42.13 1.72
CA GLY A 266 -2.70 43.11 1.08
C GLY A 266 -1.22 42.97 1.45
N GLU A 267 -0.88 42.14 2.44
CA GLU A 267 0.51 41.83 2.79
C GLU A 267 1.05 40.64 2.00
N ARG A 268 2.35 40.67 1.69
CA ARG A 268 3.05 39.60 0.95
C ARG A 268 3.92 38.76 1.89
N PHE A 269 3.81 37.45 1.75
CA PHE A 269 4.51 36.47 2.57
C PHE A 269 5.24 35.43 1.71
N CYS A 270 6.52 35.25 2.00
CA CYS A 270 7.40 34.33 1.29
C CYS A 270 7.90 33.21 2.23
N LYS A 271 8.47 32.16 1.63
CA LYS A 271 9.22 31.13 2.37
C LYS A 271 10.32 31.79 3.23
N GLY A 272 10.36 31.46 4.51
CA GLY A 272 11.29 32.00 5.51
C GLY A 272 10.72 33.13 6.37
N ASN A 273 9.56 33.70 6.03
CA ASN A 273 8.96 34.76 6.84
C ASN A 273 8.37 34.20 8.14
N THR A 274 8.64 34.88 9.25
CA THR A 274 8.01 34.62 10.54
C THR A 274 6.71 35.41 10.63
N ILE A 275 5.61 34.72 10.96
CA ILE A 275 4.26 35.25 11.03
C ILE A 275 3.60 34.87 12.36
N LEU A 276 2.61 35.66 12.77
CA LEU A 276 1.67 35.30 13.84
C LEU A 276 0.46 34.62 13.20
N LEU A 277 0.24 33.37 13.58
CA LEU A 277 -0.90 32.58 13.16
C LEU A 277 -1.96 32.59 14.27
N ASN A 278 -3.15 33.07 13.95
CA ASN A 278 -4.30 33.04 14.82
C ASN A 278 -5.33 32.04 14.28
N ILE A 279 -5.76 31.12 15.14
CA ILE A 279 -6.76 30.09 14.85
C ILE A 279 -8.01 30.50 15.62
N LYS A 280 -9.18 30.52 14.98
CA LYS A 280 -10.41 31.20 15.46
C LYS A 280 -10.95 30.82 16.87
N GLU A 281 -10.29 29.95 17.64
CA GLU A 281 -10.64 29.59 19.02
C GLU A 281 -9.40 29.36 19.93
N ASP A 282 -8.18 29.55 19.44
CA ASP A 282 -6.92 29.25 20.15
C ASP A 282 -5.95 30.45 20.20
N ALA A 283 -4.94 30.36 21.07
CA ALA A 283 -3.92 31.40 21.24
C ALA A 283 -3.10 31.66 19.96
N THR A 284 -2.77 32.94 19.74
CA THR A 284 -1.89 33.38 18.65
C THR A 284 -0.52 32.71 18.78
N SER A 285 -0.13 31.95 17.77
CA SER A 285 1.12 31.20 17.75
C SER A 285 2.08 31.77 16.70
N GLN A 286 3.35 31.93 17.04
CA GLN A 286 4.37 32.31 16.07
C GLN A 286 4.74 31.10 15.19
N ALA A 287 4.82 31.30 13.87
CA ALA A 287 5.17 30.26 12.92
C ALA A 287 6.01 30.81 11.75
N VAL A 288 6.85 29.98 11.16
CA VAL A 288 7.69 30.31 10.00
C VAL A 288 7.13 29.63 8.75
N ILE A 289 7.01 30.36 7.66
CA ILE A 289 6.55 29.82 6.38
C ILE A 289 7.66 28.94 5.78
N THR A 290 7.38 27.67 5.57
CA THR A 290 8.35 26.69 5.03
C THR A 290 8.19 26.44 3.54
N ALA A 291 6.97 26.52 3.01
CA ALA A 291 6.68 26.44 1.59
C ALA A 291 5.34 27.10 1.25
N VAL A 292 5.22 27.65 0.05
CA VAL A 292 3.99 28.24 -0.49
C VAL A 292 3.74 27.62 -1.86
N SER A 293 2.57 27.02 -2.05
CA SER A 293 2.12 26.42 -3.31
C SER A 293 0.88 27.17 -3.84
N THR A 294 0.36 26.75 -5.00
CA THR A 294 -0.74 27.41 -5.73
C THR A 294 -2.11 27.35 -5.03
N GLY A 295 -2.22 26.68 -3.89
CA GLY A 295 -3.46 26.64 -3.08
C GLY A 295 -3.27 26.30 -1.60
N GLU A 296 -2.02 26.11 -1.16
CA GLU A 296 -1.68 25.67 0.19
C GLU A 296 -0.38 26.32 0.67
N VAL A 297 -0.29 26.50 1.99
CA VAL A 297 0.85 27.12 2.67
C VAL A 297 1.26 26.22 3.84
N TRP A 298 2.54 25.90 3.88
CA TRP A 298 3.15 25.08 4.93
C TRP A 298 3.85 25.95 5.95
N LEU A 299 3.46 25.83 7.20
CA LEU A 299 4.00 26.58 8.34
C LEU A 299 4.72 25.63 9.30
N ARG A 300 5.79 26.11 9.94
CA ARG A 300 6.45 25.44 11.07
C ARG A 300 6.27 26.30 12.31
N ARG A 301 5.61 25.78 13.34
CA ARG A 301 5.41 26.45 14.62
C ARG A 301 6.69 26.42 15.47
N THR A 302 6.73 27.23 16.53
CA THR A 302 7.83 27.27 17.50
C THR A 302 8.00 25.97 18.29
N ASP A 303 6.95 25.15 18.38
CA ASP A 303 6.96 23.79 18.94
C ASP A 303 7.61 22.73 18.01
N GLY A 304 8.05 23.13 16.81
CA GLY A 304 8.63 22.24 15.80
C GLY A 304 7.60 21.51 14.93
N SER A 305 6.30 21.62 15.24
CA SER A 305 5.23 21.02 14.45
C SER A 305 5.05 21.71 13.10
N LYS A 306 4.66 20.93 12.09
CA LYS A 306 4.38 21.43 10.73
C LYS A 306 2.87 21.47 10.53
N THR A 307 2.34 22.63 10.17
CA THR A 307 0.90 22.85 9.92
C THR A 307 0.68 23.23 8.46
N LYS A 308 -0.28 22.56 7.81
CA LYS A 308 -0.71 22.85 6.44
C LYS A 308 -2.00 23.67 6.46
N ILE A 309 -2.01 24.81 5.77
CA ILE A 309 -3.18 25.69 5.66
C ILE A 309 -3.56 25.87 4.20
N TYR A 310 -4.84 25.72 3.88
CA TYR A 310 -5.36 25.99 2.54
C TYR A 310 -5.78 27.46 2.39
N VAL A 311 -5.57 28.03 1.19
CA VAL A 311 -5.99 29.42 0.89
C VAL A 311 -7.49 29.63 1.13
N SER A 312 -8.30 28.62 0.85
CA SER A 312 -9.75 28.64 1.13
C SER A 312 -10.08 28.76 2.62
N GLN A 313 -9.23 28.28 3.52
CA GLN A 313 -9.41 28.41 4.96
C GLN A 313 -9.05 29.81 5.45
N LEU A 314 -8.07 30.47 4.80
CA LEU A 314 -7.75 31.88 5.02
C LEU A 314 -8.88 32.79 4.51
N GLN A 315 -9.44 32.52 3.32
CA GLN A 315 -10.57 33.28 2.77
C GLN A 315 -11.85 33.19 3.61
N LYS A 316 -12.08 32.02 4.24
CA LYS A 316 -13.18 31.78 5.19
C LYS A 316 -12.87 32.29 6.60
N GLY A 317 -11.65 32.79 6.83
CA GLY A 317 -11.19 33.32 8.11
C GLY A 317 -11.09 32.28 9.22
N LYS A 318 -10.86 31.00 8.92
CA LYS A 318 -10.58 29.97 9.95
C LYS A 318 -9.20 30.19 10.58
N TYR A 319 -8.27 30.66 9.76
CA TYR A 319 -6.94 31.07 10.15
C TYR A 319 -6.77 32.53 9.72
N THR A 320 -6.16 33.34 10.57
CA THR A 320 -5.74 34.70 10.21
C THR A 320 -4.24 34.82 10.43
N ILE A 321 -3.57 35.52 9.52
CA ILE A 321 -2.11 35.66 9.48
C ILE A 321 -1.77 37.14 9.61
N SER A 322 -0.82 37.46 10.48
CA SER A 322 -0.28 38.81 10.63
C SER A 322 1.24 38.76 10.64
N LYS A 323 1.89 39.81 10.13
CA LYS A 323 3.34 39.93 10.18
C LYS A 323 3.82 40.18 11.62
N VAL A 324 4.93 39.54 12.01
CA VAL A 324 5.64 39.81 13.28
C VAL A 324 6.41 41.13 13.17
#